data_AF-A0A0W7TH82-F1
#
_entry.id   AF-A0A0W7TH82-F1
#
_cell.length_a   1.000
_cell.length_b   1.000
_cell.length_c   1.000
_cell.angle_alpha   90.00
_cell.angle_beta   90.00
_cell.angle_gamma   90.00
#
_symmetry.space_group_name_H-M   'P 1'
#
loop_
_entity.id
_entity.type
_entity.pdbx_description
1 polymer ?
#
loop_
_entity_poly.entity_id
_entity_poly.type
_entity_poly.pdbx_seq_one_letter_code
_entity_poly.pdbx_strand_id
1 'polypeptide(L)'
;MVVMAAAAMLSMAGGKALRKSLESYQTALAGMNREAVEYVRGMSVVKTFQQTVDSFREFKASIDGFGEWAVKYTMWCQKRMTAFVVISSSAISLLIITALALNGGTDWSSGFLSDFIFYVVFTPIISLLLLRIMYSSREGMIVDDALARVDELLAQGPLPEPESPKAPENMTVRFEGVTFTYPGSETPA
;
A
#
# COMPACT_ATOMS: atom_id res chain seq x y z
N MET A 1 11.00 13.54 23.90
CA MET A 1 9.74 13.63 23.12
C MET A 1 9.93 13.40 21.63
N VAL A 2 10.84 14.12 20.96
CA VAL A 2 11.17 13.88 19.53
C VAL A 2 11.55 12.43 19.26
N VAL A 3 12.32 11.80 20.15
CA VAL A 3 12.67 10.37 20.04
C VAL A 3 11.44 9.45 20.15
N MET A 4 10.44 9.79 20.96
CA MET A 4 9.19 9.01 21.06
C MET A 4 8.29 9.23 19.84
N ALA A 5 8.21 10.46 19.32
CA ALA A 5 7.53 10.76 18.06
C ALA A 5 8.21 10.04 16.89
N ALA A 6 9.55 10.05 16.86
CA ALA A 6 10.37 9.33 15.89
C ALA A 6 10.20 7.81 16.03
N ALA A 7 10.13 7.25 17.24
CA ALA A 7 9.88 5.83 17.45
C ALA A 7 8.47 5.42 17.03
N ALA A 8 7.44 6.21 17.36
CA ALA A 8 6.08 6.00 16.88
C ALA A 8 6.00 6.09 15.35
N MET A 9 6.71 7.04 14.75
CA MET A 9 6.80 7.21 13.31
C MET A 9 7.58 6.09 12.62
N LEU A 10 8.72 5.66 13.18
CA LEU A 10 9.50 4.52 12.69
C LEU A 10 8.72 3.21 12.84
N SER A 11 7.86 3.07 13.84
CA SER A 11 6.93 1.94 13.93
C SER A 11 5.86 1.95 12.83
N MET A 12 5.55 3.14 12.29
CA MET A 12 4.61 3.36 11.18
C MET A 12 5.29 3.24 9.81
N ALA A 13 6.55 3.67 9.70
CA ALA A 13 7.33 3.70 8.46
C ALA A 13 8.16 2.42 8.23
N GLY A 14 8.75 1.85 9.28
CA GLY A 14 9.77 0.80 9.20
C GLY A 14 9.27 -0.63 9.39
N GLY A 15 8.01 -0.83 9.73
CA GLY A 15 7.50 -2.16 10.05
C GLY A 15 6.73 -2.77 8.88
N LYS A 16 7.00 -4.06 8.60
CA LYS A 16 6.23 -5.01 7.77
C LYS A 16 4.71 -4.76 7.67
N ALA A 17 4.10 -4.10 8.66
CA ALA A 17 2.71 -3.63 8.65
C ALA A 17 2.38 -2.64 7.51
N LEU A 18 3.22 -1.64 7.21
CA LEU A 18 2.95 -0.69 6.13
C LEU A 18 3.00 -1.40 4.77
N ARG A 19 4.04 -2.22 4.57
CA ARG A 19 4.20 -3.05 3.38
C ARG A 19 3.03 -4.03 3.22
N LYS A 20 2.67 -4.77 4.27
CA LYS A 20 1.52 -5.67 4.28
C LYS A 20 0.22 -4.95 3.97
N SER A 21 0.05 -3.72 4.44
CA SER A 21 -1.16 -2.95 4.17
C SER A 21 -1.21 -2.41 2.74
N LEU A 22 -0.07 -2.02 2.17
CA LEU A 22 0.08 -1.66 0.77
C LEU A 22 -0.17 -2.87 -0.14
N GLU A 23 0.43 -4.02 0.16
CA GLU A 23 0.20 -5.28 -0.57
C GLU A 23 -1.27 -5.70 -0.50
N SER A 24 -1.90 -5.63 0.68
CA SER A 24 -3.32 -5.94 0.85
C SER A 24 -4.21 -4.99 0.06
N TYR A 25 -3.88 -3.68 0.06
CA TYR A 25 -4.59 -2.66 -0.71
C TYR A 25 -4.52 -2.96 -2.21
N GLN A 26 -3.32 -3.16 -2.74
CA GLN A 26 -3.09 -3.42 -4.15
C GLN A 26 -3.75 -4.72 -4.60
N THR A 27 -3.70 -5.77 -3.76
CA THR A 27 -4.35 -7.06 -4.04
C THR A 27 -5.86 -6.92 -4.09
N ALA A 28 -6.47 -6.23 -3.12
CA ALA A 28 -7.91 -6.01 -3.08
C ALA A 28 -8.38 -5.12 -4.26
N LEU A 29 -7.61 -4.09 -4.61
CA LEU A 29 -7.88 -3.22 -5.77
C LEU A 29 -7.81 -3.99 -7.09
N ALA A 30 -6.80 -4.85 -7.25
CA ALA A 30 -6.65 -5.71 -8.43
C ALA A 30 -7.80 -6.72 -8.55
N GLY A 31 -8.24 -7.30 -7.43
CA GLY A 31 -9.43 -8.16 -7.37
C GLY A 31 -10.70 -7.43 -7.83
N MET A 32 -10.96 -6.26 -7.24
CA MET A 32 -12.12 -5.43 -7.60
C MET A 32 -12.10 -5.03 -9.08
N ASN A 33 -10.95 -4.63 -9.62
CA ASN A 33 -10.84 -4.27 -11.03
C ASN A 33 -11.10 -5.45 -11.97
N ARG A 34 -10.61 -6.65 -11.61
CA ARG A 34 -10.86 -7.87 -12.39
C ARG A 34 -12.36 -8.18 -12.45
N GLU A 35 -13.02 -8.22 -11.30
CA GLU A 35 -14.45 -8.51 -11.20
C GLU A 35 -15.31 -7.42 -11.85
N ALA A 36 -14.93 -6.15 -11.75
CA ALA A 36 -15.62 -5.05 -12.42
C ALA A 36 -15.59 -5.17 -13.94
N VAL A 37 -14.46 -5.63 -14.52
CA VAL A 37 -14.36 -5.88 -15.96
C VAL A 37 -15.23 -7.06 -16.39
N GLU A 38 -15.29 -8.13 -15.59
CA GLU A 38 -16.18 -9.27 -15.82
C GLU A 38 -17.66 -8.87 -15.74
N TYR A 39 -18.02 -8.00 -14.79
CA TYR A 39 -19.36 -7.42 -14.71
C TYR A 39 -19.73 -6.66 -15.98
N VAL A 40 -18.85 -5.78 -16.47
CA VAL A 40 -19.09 -5.02 -17.71
C VAL A 40 -19.28 -5.96 -18.91
N ARG A 41 -18.51 -7.05 -18.97
CA ARG A 41 -18.65 -8.07 -20.03
C ARG A 41 -19.93 -8.91 -19.90
N GLY A 42 -20.37 -9.20 -18.67
CA GLY A 42 -21.59 -9.97 -18.38
C GLY A 42 -22.89 -9.16 -18.46
N MET A 43 -22.83 -7.82 -18.48
CA MET A 43 -24.01 -6.95 -18.39
C MET A 43 -25.00 -7.13 -19.56
N SER A 44 -24.51 -7.42 -20.76
CA SER A 44 -25.36 -7.69 -21.93
C SER A 44 -26.21 -8.94 -21.73
N VAL A 45 -25.63 -9.98 -21.14
CA VAL A 45 -26.26 -11.27 -20.82
C VAL A 45 -27.30 -11.10 -19.71
N VAL A 46 -26.97 -10.38 -18.64
CA VAL A 46 -27.90 -10.13 -17.52
C VAL A 46 -29.17 -9.41 -17.99
N LYS A 47 -29.02 -8.39 -18.85
CA LYS A 47 -30.14 -7.66 -19.43
C LYS A 47 -31.03 -8.53 -20.34
N THR A 48 -30.48 -9.56 -20.98
CA THR A 48 -31.25 -10.46 -21.86
C THR A 48 -32.06 -11.49 -21.07
N PHE A 49 -31.58 -11.92 -19.90
CA PHE A 49 -32.21 -12.97 -19.09
C PHE A 49 -33.04 -12.47 -17.89
N GLN A 50 -33.19 -11.15 -17.70
CA GLN A 50 -33.95 -10.53 -16.60
C GLN A 50 -33.58 -11.05 -15.18
N GLN A 51 -32.35 -11.52 -14.98
CA GLN A 51 -31.89 -11.97 -13.66
C GLN A 51 -31.51 -10.76 -12.76
N THR A 52 -31.82 -10.84 -11.46
CA THR A 52 -31.58 -9.80 -10.46
C THR A 52 -30.14 -9.77 -9.93
N VAL A 53 -29.74 -8.64 -9.35
CA VAL A 53 -28.41 -8.35 -8.77
C VAL A 53 -28.00 -9.35 -7.67
N ASP A 54 -28.95 -10.08 -7.07
CA ASP A 54 -28.66 -11.12 -6.06
C ASP A 54 -28.00 -12.39 -6.64
N SER A 55 -28.06 -12.61 -7.96
CA SER A 55 -27.22 -13.62 -8.64
C SER A 55 -25.72 -13.27 -8.59
N PHE A 56 -25.38 -12.01 -8.29
CA PHE A 56 -24.02 -11.50 -8.09
C PHE A 56 -23.65 -11.40 -6.60
N ARG A 57 -24.04 -12.41 -5.81
CA ARG A 57 -23.65 -12.54 -4.39
C ARG A 57 -22.15 -12.37 -4.18
N GLU A 58 -21.33 -12.93 -5.07
CA GLU A 58 -19.86 -12.84 -5.05
C GLU A 58 -19.37 -11.39 -5.24
N PHE A 59 -19.91 -10.65 -6.21
CA PHE A 59 -19.51 -9.27 -6.48
C PHE A 59 -19.91 -8.32 -5.34
N LYS A 60 -21.13 -8.48 -4.79
CA LYS A 60 -21.56 -7.71 -3.63
C LYS A 60 -20.70 -8.02 -2.40
N ALA A 61 -20.40 -9.31 -2.15
CA ALA A 61 -19.52 -9.72 -1.06
C ALA A 61 -18.10 -9.17 -1.21
N SER A 62 -17.58 -9.08 -2.45
CA SER A 62 -16.29 -8.46 -2.75
C SER A 62 -16.29 -6.95 -2.47
N ILE A 63 -17.34 -6.23 -2.87
CA ILE A 63 -17.50 -4.79 -2.56
C ILE A 63 -17.62 -4.54 -1.06
N ASP A 64 -18.46 -5.30 -0.37
CA ASP A 64 -18.67 -5.17 1.08
C ASP A 64 -17.38 -5.51 1.85
N GLY A 65 -16.66 -6.56 1.42
CA GLY A 65 -15.36 -6.95 1.98
C GLY A 65 -14.28 -5.88 1.79
N PHE A 66 -14.22 -5.26 0.61
CA PHE A 66 -13.33 -4.12 0.36
C PHE A 66 -13.70 -2.92 1.24
N GLY A 67 -14.99 -2.61 1.38
CA GLY A 67 -15.49 -1.54 2.24
C GLY A 67 -15.08 -1.73 3.70
N GLU A 68 -15.28 -2.92 4.25
CA GLU A 68 -14.84 -3.23 5.63
C GLU A 68 -13.33 -3.10 5.81
N TRP A 69 -12.56 -3.61 4.85
CA TRP A 69 -11.10 -3.51 4.89
C TRP A 69 -10.65 -2.05 4.84
N ALA A 70 -11.24 -1.24 3.95
CA ALA A 70 -10.92 0.18 3.81
C ALA A 70 -11.26 0.99 5.06
N VAL A 71 -12.40 0.72 5.70
CA VAL A 71 -12.78 1.36 6.98
C VAL A 71 -11.81 0.98 8.09
N LYS A 72 -11.49 -0.31 8.23
CA LYS A 72 -10.51 -0.80 9.24
C LYS A 72 -9.14 -0.15 9.01
N TYR A 73 -8.69 -0.07 7.75
CA TYR A 73 -7.42 0.57 7.39
C TYR A 73 -7.43 2.08 7.70
N THR A 74 -8.52 2.78 7.36
CA THR A 74 -8.66 4.21 7.62
C THR A 74 -8.64 4.51 9.11
N MET A 75 -9.39 3.75 9.93
CA MET A 75 -9.38 3.90 11.39
C MET A 75 -8.00 3.62 12.00
N TRP A 76 -7.27 2.66 11.43
CA TRP A 76 -5.92 2.29 11.85
C TRP A 76 -4.89 3.39 11.53
N CYS A 77 -4.94 3.95 10.32
CA CYS A 77 -4.14 5.10 9.92
C CYS A 77 -4.48 6.35 10.73
N GLN A 78 -5.76 6.64 10.92
CA GLN A 78 -6.23 7.81 11.64
C GLN A 78 -5.74 7.81 13.09
N LYS A 79 -5.92 6.70 13.83
CA LYS A 79 -5.47 6.60 15.23
C LYS A 79 -3.96 6.87 15.38
N ARG A 80 -3.15 6.38 14.43
CA ARG A 80 -1.69 6.53 14.45
C ARG A 80 -1.25 7.93 14.03
N MET A 81 -1.85 8.49 12.97
CA MET A 81 -1.59 9.87 12.52
C MET A 81 -1.94 10.87 13.62
N THR A 82 -3.10 10.70 14.26
CA THR A 82 -3.52 11.54 15.40
C THR A 82 -2.54 11.40 16.57
N ALA A 83 -2.10 10.19 16.91
CA ALA A 83 -1.10 10.01 17.97
C ALA A 83 0.22 10.73 17.65
N PHE A 84 0.70 10.66 16.40
CA PHE A 84 1.91 11.38 15.96
C PHE A 84 1.76 12.90 16.07
N VAL A 85 0.62 13.45 15.62
CA VAL A 85 0.33 14.89 15.71
C VAL A 85 0.22 15.32 17.17
N VAL A 86 -0.48 14.57 18.02
CA VAL A 86 -0.64 14.89 19.44
C VAL A 86 0.71 14.85 20.18
N ILE A 87 1.53 13.83 19.96
CA ILE A 87 2.87 13.74 20.59
C ILE A 87 3.74 14.92 20.13
N SER A 88 3.70 15.26 18.85
CA SER A 88 4.47 16.39 18.30
C SER A 88 4.01 17.73 18.89
N SER A 89 2.71 17.98 18.97
CA SER A 89 2.15 19.21 19.54
C SER A 89 2.36 19.30 21.06
N SER A 90 2.30 18.17 21.78
CA SER A 90 2.54 18.14 23.23
C SER A 90 3.96 18.53 23.62
N ALA A 91 4.94 18.40 22.72
CA ALA A 91 6.31 18.83 22.96
C ALA A 91 6.42 20.35 23.20
N ILE A 92 5.63 21.14 22.48
CA ILE A 92 5.58 22.60 22.66
C ILE A 92 4.93 22.94 24.01
N SER A 93 3.80 22.29 24.33
CA SER A 93 3.11 22.50 25.61
C SER A 93 3.99 22.15 26.81
N LEU A 94 4.75 21.07 26.73
CA LEU A 94 5.62 20.63 27.83
C LEU A 94 6.83 21.56 27.97
N LEU A 95 7.42 22.05 26.87
CA LEU A 95 8.46 23.09 26.91
C LEU A 95 7.98 24.36 27.61
N ILE A 96 6.76 24.82 27.32
CA ILE A 96 6.15 26.00 27.97
C ILE A 96 5.95 25.76 29.47
N ILE A 97 5.43 24.60 29.86
CA ILE A 97 5.23 24.25 31.28
C ILE A 97 6.55 24.18 32.03
N THR A 98 7.57 23.54 31.45
CA THR A 98 8.92 23.45 32.06
C THR A 98 9.58 24.82 32.17
N ALA A 99 9.40 25.70 31.17
CA ALA A 99 9.92 27.06 31.21
C ALA A 99 9.25 27.92 32.29
N LEU A 100 7.92 27.78 32.47
CA LEU A 100 7.18 28.43 33.54
C LEU A 100 7.56 27.89 34.92
N ALA A 101 7.78 26.58 35.05
CA ALA A 101 8.13 25.92 36.31
C ALA A 101 9.56 26.25 36.78
N LEU A 102 10.52 26.39 35.87
CA LEU A 102 11.93 26.65 36.22
C LEU A 102 12.21 28.11 36.61
N ASN A 103 11.54 29.08 35.99
CA ASN A 103 11.78 30.51 36.24
C ASN A 103 10.74 31.18 37.15
N GLY A 104 9.76 30.44 37.68
CA GLY A 104 8.70 30.98 38.53
C GLY A 104 7.86 32.10 37.88
N GLY A 105 8.02 32.33 36.58
CA GLY A 105 7.39 33.41 35.82
C GLY A 105 8.13 34.76 35.79
N THR A 106 9.25 34.95 36.49
CA THR A 106 9.79 36.30 36.76
C THR A 106 11.19 36.62 36.26
N ASP A 107 12.11 35.65 36.12
CA ASP A 107 13.49 35.93 35.64
C ASP A 107 13.86 35.09 34.42
N TRP A 108 13.69 35.66 33.23
CA TRP A 108 14.17 35.07 31.99
C TRP A 108 15.58 35.57 31.70
N SER A 109 16.60 34.80 32.12
CA SER A 109 17.98 35.11 31.72
C SER A 109 18.11 35.09 30.20
N SER A 110 18.95 35.96 29.62
CA SER A 110 19.14 36.06 28.17
C SER A 110 19.59 34.75 27.52
N GLY A 111 20.36 33.93 28.25
CA GLY A 111 20.77 32.60 27.83
C GLY A 111 19.61 31.61 27.79
N PHE A 112 18.76 31.60 28.82
CA PHE A 112 17.60 30.71 28.87
C PHE A 112 16.58 31.01 27.76
N LEU A 113 16.33 32.29 27.47
CA LEU A 113 15.41 32.68 26.40
C LEU A 113 15.92 32.25 25.02
N SER A 114 17.23 32.37 24.79
CA SER A 114 17.86 31.95 23.52
C SER A 114 17.77 30.43 23.33
N ASP A 115 18.07 29.65 24.37
CA ASP A 115 17.95 28.19 24.33
C ASP A 115 16.49 27.75 24.16
N PHE A 116 15.55 28.42 24.84
CA PHE A 116 14.12 28.12 24.72
C PHE A 116 13.61 28.34 23.29
N ILE A 117 13.91 29.49 22.69
CA ILE A 117 13.52 29.79 21.30
C ILE A 117 14.17 28.79 20.34
N PHE A 118 15.44 28.46 20.55
CA PHE A 118 16.13 27.45 19.75
C PHE A 118 15.37 26.11 19.79
N TYR A 119 15.03 25.57 20.96
CA TYR A 119 14.32 24.29 21.05
C TYR A 119 12.88 24.34 20.54
N VAL A 120 12.17 25.47 20.71
CA VAL A 120 10.80 25.66 20.18
C VAL A 120 10.78 25.63 18.66
N VAL A 121 11.78 26.21 18.00
CA VAL A 121 11.87 26.24 16.53
C VAL A 121 12.50 24.94 15.99
N PHE A 122 13.53 24.42 16.65
CA PHE A 122 14.29 23.27 16.17
C PHE A 122 13.52 21.95 16.26
N THR A 123 12.72 21.77 17.32
CA THR A 123 11.91 20.56 17.55
C THR A 123 10.92 20.25 16.40
N PRO A 124 10.04 21.17 15.96
CA PRO A 124 9.12 20.91 14.85
C PRO A 124 9.86 20.72 13.52
N ILE A 125 11.01 21.38 13.30
CA ILE A 125 11.81 21.20 12.08
C ILE A 125 12.30 19.74 11.97
N ILE A 126 12.81 19.15 13.05
CA ILE A 126 13.22 17.73 13.05
C ILE A 126 12.02 16.83 12.72
N SER A 127 10.86 17.06 13.34
CA SER A 127 9.66 16.27 13.07
C SER A 127 9.20 16.36 11.61
N LEU A 128 9.31 17.55 10.99
CA LEU A 128 9.00 17.74 9.57
C LEU A 128 9.97 16.99 8.65
N LEU A 129 11.27 16.99 8.97
CA LEU A 129 12.27 16.24 8.22
C LEU A 129 12.03 14.73 8.30
N LEU A 130 11.69 14.20 9.49
CA LEU A 130 11.33 12.80 9.68
C LEU A 130 10.07 12.42 8.87
N LEU A 131 9.07 13.30 8.84
CA LEU A 131 7.87 13.12 8.02
C LEU A 131 8.19 13.06 6.53
N ARG A 132 9.08 13.93 6.06
CA ARG A 132 9.53 13.95 4.67
C ARG A 132 10.27 12.67 4.27
N ILE A 133 11.13 12.14 5.15
CA ILE A 133 11.82 10.86 4.94
C ILE A 133 10.80 9.72 4.85
N MET A 134 9.80 9.68 5.73
CA MET A 134 8.75 8.67 5.69
C MET A 134 7.98 8.67 4.36
N TYR A 135 7.53 9.85 3.89
CA TYR A 135 6.83 9.95 2.60
C TYR A 135 7.72 9.53 1.44
N SER A 136 8.99 9.96 1.42
CA SER A 136 9.95 9.56 0.39
C SER A 136 10.19 8.04 0.37
N SER A 137 10.25 7.40 1.55
CA SER A 137 10.41 5.94 1.65
C SER A 137 9.19 5.18 1.14
N ARG A 138 7.98 5.77 1.25
CA ARG A 138 6.75 5.17 0.71
C ARG A 138 6.77 5.10 -0.81
N GLU A 139 7.21 6.18 -1.46
CA GLU A 139 7.34 6.22 -2.92
C GLU A 139 8.37 5.20 -3.44
N GLY A 140 9.50 5.04 -2.73
CA GLY A 140 10.50 4.03 -3.07
C GLY A 140 9.93 2.60 -3.07
N MET A 141 9.13 2.24 -2.06
CA MET A 141 8.50 0.91 -2.01
C MET A 141 7.52 0.65 -3.17
N ILE A 142 6.82 1.68 -3.65
CA ILE A 142 5.91 1.55 -4.80
C ILE A 142 6.71 1.31 -6.08
N VAL A 143 7.82 2.03 -6.25
CA VAL A 143 8.73 1.84 -7.38
C VAL A 143 9.35 0.45 -7.36
N ASP A 144 9.80 -0.03 -6.21
CA ASP A 144 10.37 -1.38 -6.07
C ASP A 144 9.34 -2.48 -6.42
N ASP A 145 8.08 -2.35 -5.99
CA ASP A 145 7.02 -3.31 -6.35
C ASP A 145 6.74 -3.29 -7.86
N ALA A 146 6.71 -2.11 -8.48
CA ALA A 146 6.50 -1.97 -9.92
C ALA A 146 7.66 -2.57 -10.72
N LEU A 147 8.91 -2.30 -10.31
CA LEU A 147 10.10 -2.87 -10.94
C LEU A 147 10.13 -4.39 -10.82
N ALA A 148 9.82 -4.95 -9.65
CA ALA A 148 9.78 -6.40 -9.44
C ALA A 148 8.80 -7.11 -10.39
N ARG A 149 7.61 -6.52 -10.63
CA ARG A 149 6.63 -7.07 -11.58
C ARG A 149 7.08 -6.98 -13.03
N VAL A 150 7.79 -5.91 -13.40
CA VAL A 150 8.35 -5.75 -14.75
C VAL A 150 9.47 -6.77 -14.97
N ASP A 151 10.35 -6.95 -13.98
CA ASP A 151 11.42 -7.94 -14.04
C ASP A 151 10.86 -9.37 -14.14
N GLU A 152 9.79 -9.69 -13.42
CA GLU A 152 9.10 -10.98 -13.54
C GLU A 152 8.59 -11.24 -14.96
N LEU A 153 8.01 -10.23 -15.61
CA LEU A 153 7.54 -10.34 -16.99
C LEU A 153 8.70 -10.52 -17.98
N LEU A 154 9.79 -9.76 -17.81
CA LEU A 154 10.97 -9.84 -18.65
C LEU A 154 11.78 -11.13 -18.44
N ALA A 155 11.67 -11.73 -17.26
CA ALA A 155 12.29 -13.01 -16.94
C ALA A 155 11.55 -14.22 -17.55
N GLN A 156 10.35 -14.04 -18.11
CA GLN A 156 9.67 -15.11 -18.83
C GLN A 156 10.45 -15.44 -20.10
N GLY A 157 11.06 -16.63 -20.10
CA GLY A 157 11.81 -17.14 -21.24
C GLY A 157 10.91 -17.32 -22.47
N PRO A 158 11.44 -17.08 -23.69
CA PRO A 158 10.72 -17.40 -24.91
C PRO A 158 10.43 -18.90 -24.97
N LEU A 159 9.39 -19.28 -25.73
CA LEU A 159 9.12 -20.68 -25.99
C LEU A 159 10.34 -21.34 -26.68
N PRO A 160 10.67 -22.59 -26.33
CA PRO A 160 11.77 -23.29 -26.96
C PRO A 160 11.49 -23.45 -28.46
N GLU A 161 12.29 -22.76 -29.27
CA GLU A 161 12.25 -22.88 -30.74
C GLU A 161 13.14 -24.05 -31.18
N PRO A 162 12.73 -24.81 -32.20
CA PRO A 162 13.56 -25.89 -32.74
C PRO A 162 14.82 -25.32 -33.42
N GLU A 163 15.99 -25.91 -33.16
CA GLU A 163 17.29 -25.49 -33.74
C GLU A 163 17.30 -25.42 -35.28
N SER A 164 16.43 -26.21 -35.93
CA SER A 164 16.23 -26.19 -37.37
C SER A 164 14.74 -26.03 -37.70
N PRO A 165 14.25 -24.80 -37.89
CA PRO A 165 12.89 -24.54 -38.33
C PRO A 165 12.63 -25.19 -39.69
N LYS A 166 11.50 -25.89 -39.83
CA LYS A 166 11.05 -26.45 -41.12
C LYS A 166 9.79 -25.73 -41.57
N ALA A 167 9.77 -25.32 -42.83
CA ALA A 167 8.54 -24.84 -43.45
C ALA A 167 7.64 -26.04 -43.78
N PRO A 168 6.34 -25.99 -43.46
CA PRO A 168 5.42 -27.05 -43.83
C PRO A 168 5.24 -27.09 -45.36
N GLU A 169 5.28 -28.28 -45.96
CA GLU A 169 5.09 -28.47 -47.40
C GLU A 169 3.65 -28.17 -47.84
N ASN A 170 2.67 -28.41 -46.95
CA ASN A 170 1.24 -28.21 -47.18
C ASN A 170 0.57 -27.68 -45.89
N MET A 171 -0.63 -27.10 -46.00
CA MET A 171 -1.39 -26.57 -44.85
C MET A 171 -2.14 -27.64 -44.04
N THR A 172 -1.72 -28.90 -44.12
CA THR A 172 -2.38 -30.01 -43.42
C THR A 172 -1.91 -30.06 -41.96
N VAL A 173 -2.81 -29.81 -41.02
CA VAL A 173 -2.55 -29.94 -39.57
C VAL A 173 -3.08 -31.28 -39.09
N ARG A 174 -2.25 -32.06 -38.37
CA ARG A 174 -2.64 -33.34 -37.78
C ARG A 174 -2.17 -33.43 -36.33
N PHE A 175 -3.04 -33.93 -35.46
CA PHE A 175 -2.73 -34.24 -34.07
C PHE A 175 -2.59 -35.76 -33.92
N GLU A 176 -1.44 -36.24 -33.43
CA GLU A 176 -1.18 -37.66 -33.19
C GLU A 176 -0.68 -37.85 -31.76
N GLY A 177 -1.49 -38.48 -30.89
CA GLY A 177 -1.09 -38.80 -29.50
C GLY A 177 -0.82 -37.59 -28.60
N VAL A 178 -1.33 -36.40 -28.94
CA VAL A 178 -1.09 -35.18 -28.17
C VAL A 178 -2.01 -35.15 -26.96
N THR A 179 -1.44 -34.96 -25.77
CA THR A 179 -2.17 -34.72 -24.53
C THR A 179 -1.70 -33.39 -23.95
N PHE A 180 -2.63 -32.52 -23.56
CA PHE A 180 -2.32 -31.22 -22.99
C PHE A 180 -3.07 -31.03 -21.68
N THR A 181 -2.37 -30.51 -20.68
CA THR A 181 -2.94 -30.18 -19.39
C THR A 181 -2.71 -28.71 -19.12
N TYR A 182 -3.78 -27.98 -18.83
CA TYR A 182 -3.67 -26.58 -18.46
C TYR A 182 -2.88 -26.43 -17.16
N PRO A 183 -2.03 -25.39 -17.04
CA PRO A 183 -1.37 -25.09 -15.79
C PRO A 183 -2.40 -24.94 -14.65
N GLY A 184 -2.30 -25.81 -13.64
CA GLY A 184 -3.23 -25.83 -12.49
C GLY A 184 -4.40 -26.83 -12.58
N SER A 185 -4.50 -27.63 -13.65
CA SER A 185 -5.46 -28.74 -13.75
C SER A 185 -4.77 -30.08 -13.44
N GLU A 186 -5.39 -30.93 -12.62
CA GLU A 186 -4.90 -32.30 -12.35
C GLU A 186 -5.28 -33.29 -13.47
N THR A 187 -6.32 -32.96 -14.25
CA THR A 187 -6.80 -33.81 -15.35
C THR A 187 -6.42 -33.22 -16.71
N PRO A 188 -5.94 -34.05 -17.65
CA PRO A 188 -5.73 -33.64 -19.04
C PRO A 188 -7.04 -33.22 -19.72
N ALA A 189 -6.94 -32.29 -20.68
CA ALA A 189 -8.04 -31.87 -21.54
C ALA A 189 -8.31 -32.87 -22.68
#